data_AF-L7JVA9-F1
#
_entry.id   AF-L7JVA9-F1
#
_cell.length_a   1.000
_cell.length_b   1.000
_cell.length_c   1.000
_cell.angle_alpha   90.00
_cell.angle_beta   90.00
_cell.angle_gamma   90.00
#
_symmetry.space_group_name_H-M   'P 1'
#
loop_
_entity.id
_entity.type
_entity.pdbx_description
1 polymer ?
#
loop_
_entity_poly.entity_id
_entity_poly.type
_entity_poly.pdbx_seq_one_letter_code
_entity_poly.pdbx_strand_id
1 'polypeptide(L)'
;MRRNTLTPARGRLSLAHPAQAVPEKRNVRSPSYQEQCITNVLSFLDEHNYENTSQKGVRSPTLKEFQNLFKFTISFFYKNWECKRFEDDAMQLIKQLKYPYINEINKSHLVTTSPHSWPVVLSFISWLIDMIRFVGVCEAEEDDVFVRCCFDGYLRFMEGIDNHFEDTLSEQFRKKHETKIREYESRMDRKKELENRLNEWEMKGENAALKRKIEELEDDKKSIMEGFKQLEMKKDKYCKMTQRYKEEIGELGSGMGALQDERNRLKENIGKQKINVDSYKEMNARKNELLKQLERIKPEKEKCFVMLSEKRRSWARLERRLRSTCTILDV
;
A
#
# COMPACT_ATOMS: atom_id res chain seq x y z
N MET A 1 -16.13 -26.47 -28.71
CA MET A 1 -15.89 -25.01 -28.68
C MET A 1 -17.11 -24.31 -28.13
N ARG A 2 -17.12 -23.96 -26.83
CA ARG A 2 -18.15 -23.14 -26.20
C ARG A 2 -17.53 -21.77 -25.92
N ARG A 3 -17.98 -20.71 -26.60
CA ARG A 3 -17.59 -19.33 -26.29
C ARG A 3 -18.63 -18.75 -25.33
N ASN A 4 -18.24 -18.64 -24.06
CA ASN A 4 -18.91 -17.81 -23.07
C ASN A 4 -18.52 -16.35 -23.33
N THR A 5 -19.47 -15.49 -23.66
CA THR A 5 -19.34 -14.03 -23.55
C THR A 5 -20.28 -13.56 -22.45
N LEU A 6 -19.78 -13.54 -21.23
CA LEU A 6 -20.40 -12.86 -20.09
C LEU A 6 -19.79 -11.45 -20.02
N THR A 7 -20.47 -10.47 -20.60
CA THR A 7 -20.26 -9.06 -20.26
C THR A 7 -21.03 -8.77 -18.96
N PRO A 8 -20.39 -8.23 -17.91
CA PRO A 8 -21.12 -7.87 -16.70
C PRO A 8 -21.94 -6.61 -16.96
N ALA A 9 -23.26 -6.71 -16.77
CA ALA A 9 -24.17 -5.58 -16.76
C ALA A 9 -23.74 -4.60 -15.65
N ARG A 10 -23.22 -3.44 -16.05
CA ARG A 10 -23.00 -2.29 -15.16
C ARG A 10 -24.35 -1.94 -14.53
N GLY A 11 -24.44 -2.08 -13.21
CA GLY A 11 -25.61 -1.70 -12.42
C GLY A 11 -25.98 -0.23 -12.69
N ARG A 12 -27.27 0.02 -12.85
CA ARG A 12 -27.82 1.38 -12.91
C ARG A 12 -27.40 2.13 -11.65
N LEU A 13 -26.58 3.16 -11.82
CA LEU A 13 -26.35 4.17 -10.80
C LEU A 13 -27.68 4.87 -10.54
N SER A 14 -28.16 4.76 -9.30
CA SER A 14 -29.32 5.50 -8.81
C SER A 14 -29.01 7.00 -8.86
N LEU A 15 -29.90 7.78 -9.48
CA LEU A 15 -29.88 9.25 -9.51
C LEU A 15 -30.42 9.88 -8.22
N ALA A 16 -30.62 9.09 -7.16
CA ALA A 16 -30.99 9.62 -5.86
C ALA A 16 -29.82 10.40 -5.27
N HIS A 17 -29.90 11.73 -5.35
CA HIS A 17 -29.09 12.63 -4.55
C HIS A 17 -29.18 12.17 -3.09
N PRO A 18 -28.06 11.92 -2.37
CA PRO A 18 -28.14 11.75 -0.93
C PRO A 18 -28.77 13.03 -0.39
N ALA A 19 -29.85 12.89 0.38
CA ALA A 19 -30.43 13.98 1.14
C ALA A 19 -29.27 14.71 1.83
N GLN A 20 -29.08 15.97 1.47
CA GLN A 20 -27.99 16.80 2.01
C GLN A 20 -27.97 16.61 3.53
N ALA A 21 -26.80 16.28 4.06
CA ALA A 21 -26.54 16.37 5.48
C ALA A 21 -27.06 17.74 5.94
N VAL A 22 -27.88 17.77 6.99
CA VAL A 22 -28.32 19.00 7.63
C VAL A 22 -27.09 19.89 7.75
N PRO A 23 -27.03 21.07 7.09
CA PRO A 23 -25.86 21.92 7.14
C PRO A 23 -25.51 22.14 8.60
N GLU A 24 -24.26 21.91 8.96
CA GLU A 24 -23.73 22.17 10.30
C GLU A 24 -24.22 23.56 10.72
N LYS A 25 -25.14 23.61 11.70
CA LYS A 25 -25.84 24.85 12.04
C LYS A 25 -24.78 25.91 12.34
N ARG A 26 -24.72 26.95 11.50
CA ARG A 26 -23.78 28.07 11.65
C ARG A 26 -23.76 28.53 13.12
N ASN A 27 -22.59 28.52 13.75
CA ASN A 27 -22.49 28.95 15.14
C ASN A 27 -22.29 30.46 15.19
N VAL A 28 -23.37 31.23 15.03
CA VAL A 28 -23.36 32.70 15.05
C VAL A 28 -22.79 33.29 16.35
N ARG A 29 -22.74 32.52 17.44
CA ARG A 29 -22.18 32.95 18.74
C ARG A 29 -20.69 32.66 18.88
N SER A 30 -20.10 31.86 18.00
CA SER A 30 -18.67 31.56 18.03
C SER A 30 -17.86 32.80 17.67
N PRO A 31 -16.87 33.21 18.49
CA PRO A 31 -15.99 34.34 18.17
C PRO A 31 -15.27 34.16 16.85
N SER A 32 -14.81 32.94 16.54
CA SER A 32 -14.12 32.63 15.29
C SER A 32 -15.03 32.79 14.07
N TYR A 33 -16.29 32.41 14.18
CA TYR A 33 -17.27 32.57 13.09
C TYR A 33 -17.63 34.04 12.85
N GLN A 34 -17.80 34.80 13.93
CA GLN A 34 -18.04 36.24 13.83
C GLN A 34 -16.86 36.94 13.16
N GLU A 35 -15.63 36.56 13.52
CA GLU A 35 -14.41 37.11 12.92
C GLU A 35 -14.35 36.84 11.42
N GLN A 36 -14.69 35.62 10.98
CA GLN A 36 -14.79 35.28 9.56
C GLN A 36 -15.81 36.15 8.83
N CYS A 37 -17.01 36.34 9.41
CA CYS A 37 -18.04 37.18 8.82
C CYS A 37 -17.58 38.65 8.73
N ILE A 38 -16.91 39.17 9.77
CA ILE A 38 -16.36 40.53 9.79
C ILE A 38 -15.32 40.72 8.70
N THR A 39 -14.37 39.78 8.58
CA THR A 39 -13.33 39.82 7.54
C THR A 39 -13.94 39.79 6.16
N ASN A 40 -14.94 38.94 5.92
CA ASN A 40 -15.64 38.85 4.64
C ASN A 40 -16.32 40.17 4.26
N VAL A 41 -17.06 40.75 5.21
CA VAL A 41 -17.72 42.05 5.02
C VAL A 41 -16.71 43.15 4.74
N LEU A 42 -15.64 43.26 5.52
CA LEU A 42 -14.63 44.30 5.34
C LEU A 42 -13.89 44.19 4.01
N SER A 43 -13.53 42.97 3.59
CA SER A 43 -12.90 42.70 2.29
C SER A 43 -13.80 43.16 1.15
N PHE A 44 -15.10 42.85 1.20
CA PHE A 44 -16.05 43.29 0.18
C PHE A 44 -16.24 44.81 0.15
N LEU A 45 -16.28 45.47 1.31
CA LEU A 45 -16.41 46.92 1.40
C LEU A 45 -15.19 47.65 0.83
N ASP A 46 -13.99 47.13 1.08
CA ASP A 46 -12.73 47.64 0.54
C ASP A 46 -12.67 47.47 -0.99
N GLU A 47 -13.01 46.27 -1.49
CA GLU A 47 -13.08 45.96 -2.93
C GLU A 47 -13.99 46.90 -3.72
N HIS A 48 -15.09 47.37 -3.11
CA HIS A 48 -16.08 48.22 -3.75
C HIS A 48 -16.02 49.69 -3.31
N ASN A 49 -14.89 50.14 -2.74
CA ASN A 49 -14.63 51.54 -2.35
C ASN A 49 -15.73 52.16 -1.46
N TYR A 50 -16.25 51.40 -0.50
CA TYR A 50 -17.24 51.94 0.45
C TYR A 50 -16.57 52.91 1.44
N GLU A 51 -17.05 54.15 1.49
CA GLU A 51 -16.41 55.26 2.22
C GLU A 51 -16.31 55.02 3.75
N ASN A 52 -17.17 54.18 4.34
CA ASN A 52 -17.25 53.98 5.80
C ASN A 52 -16.70 52.60 6.25
N THR A 53 -15.55 52.19 5.72
CA THR A 53 -14.92 50.89 5.99
C THR A 53 -14.08 50.92 7.27
N SER A 54 -14.72 51.08 8.43
CA SER A 54 -14.06 50.95 9.73
C SER A 54 -14.31 49.58 10.35
N GLN A 55 -13.27 48.91 10.84
CA GLN A 55 -13.42 47.67 11.62
C GLN A 55 -14.39 47.83 12.80
N LYS A 56 -14.38 49.00 13.44
CA LYS A 56 -15.30 49.34 14.54
C LYS A 56 -16.75 49.46 14.04
N GLY A 57 -16.92 50.03 12.86
CA GLY A 57 -18.23 50.19 12.20
C GLY A 57 -18.87 48.85 11.81
N VAL A 58 -18.09 47.81 11.53
CA VAL A 58 -18.62 46.46 11.21
C VAL A 58 -18.81 45.59 12.47
N ARG A 59 -17.94 45.75 13.49
CA ARG A 59 -18.05 44.97 14.74
C ARG A 59 -19.21 45.40 15.63
N SER A 60 -19.47 46.70 15.70
CA SER A 60 -20.53 47.27 16.53
C SER A 60 -21.13 48.51 15.86
N PRO A 61 -21.91 48.34 14.78
CA PRO A 61 -22.51 49.45 14.07
C PRO A 61 -23.61 50.14 14.89
N THR A 62 -23.76 51.43 14.66
CA THR A 62 -25.01 52.14 14.92
C THR A 62 -26.12 51.67 13.98
N LEU A 63 -27.38 51.90 14.35
CA LEU A 63 -28.52 51.56 13.49
C LEU A 63 -28.40 52.19 12.09
N LYS A 64 -27.91 53.43 12.00
CA LYS A 64 -27.71 54.13 10.73
C LYS A 64 -26.60 53.49 9.89
N GLU A 65 -25.48 53.12 10.49
CA GLU A 65 -24.38 52.43 9.80
C GLU A 65 -24.82 51.07 9.27
N PHE A 66 -25.56 50.30 10.06
CA PHE A 66 -26.14 49.03 9.61
C PHE A 66 -27.11 49.24 8.44
N GLN A 67 -28.04 50.20 8.53
CA GLN A 67 -28.99 50.46 7.45
C GLN A 67 -28.29 50.88 6.15
N ASN A 68 -27.24 51.70 6.25
CA ASN A 68 -26.45 52.11 5.10
C ASN A 68 -25.67 50.93 4.50
N LEU A 69 -25.06 50.10 5.35
CA LEU A 69 -24.37 48.88 4.94
C LEU A 69 -25.33 47.93 4.21
N PHE A 70 -26.51 47.67 4.77
CA PHE A 70 -27.52 46.81 4.16
C PHE A 70 -27.97 47.35 2.79
N LYS A 71 -28.28 48.64 2.71
CA LYS A 71 -28.69 49.29 1.44
C LYS A 71 -27.58 49.21 0.39
N PHE A 72 -26.34 49.45 0.80
CA PHE A 72 -25.18 49.34 -0.07
C PHE A 72 -25.06 47.91 -0.62
N THR A 73 -25.08 46.89 0.24
CA THR A 73 -24.99 45.49 -0.19
C THR A 73 -26.17 45.10 -1.10
N ILE A 74 -27.39 45.54 -0.81
CA ILE A 74 -28.57 45.24 -1.64
C ILE A 74 -28.56 45.96 -2.99
N SER A 75 -27.88 47.09 -3.12
CA SER A 75 -27.80 47.83 -4.39
C SER A 75 -27.19 47.00 -5.54
N PHE A 76 -26.39 45.98 -5.21
CA PHE A 76 -25.83 45.02 -6.18
C PHE A 76 -26.88 44.06 -6.76
N PHE A 77 -27.98 43.80 -6.05
CA PHE A 77 -29.12 43.04 -6.58
C PHE A 77 -30.22 43.95 -7.13
N TYR A 78 -30.48 45.08 -6.47
CA TYR A 78 -31.58 45.98 -6.78
C TYR A 78 -31.11 47.44 -6.78
N LYS A 79 -30.78 47.96 -7.96
CA LYS A 79 -30.23 49.32 -8.15
C LYS A 79 -31.11 50.43 -7.57
N ASN A 80 -32.43 50.26 -7.57
CA ASN A 80 -33.42 51.26 -7.13
C ASN A 80 -34.31 50.73 -5.99
N TRP A 81 -33.73 50.04 -5.00
CA TRP A 81 -34.52 49.58 -3.85
C TRP A 81 -34.98 50.74 -2.97
N GLU A 82 -36.23 51.16 -3.15
CA GLU A 82 -36.88 52.13 -2.29
C GLU A 82 -37.52 51.43 -1.09
N CYS A 83 -37.33 52.05 0.08
CA CYS A 83 -37.82 51.52 1.34
C CYS A 83 -38.59 52.61 2.08
N LYS A 84 -39.85 52.31 2.44
CA LYS A 84 -40.71 53.19 3.25
C LYS A 84 -40.47 52.95 4.73
N ARG A 85 -40.36 51.68 5.13
CA ARG A 85 -40.12 51.28 6.51
C ARG A 85 -39.08 50.16 6.54
N PHE A 86 -37.88 50.50 7.01
CA PHE A 86 -36.69 49.66 6.90
C PHE A 86 -36.89 48.24 7.40
N GLU A 87 -37.40 48.07 8.62
CA GLU A 87 -37.53 46.75 9.24
C GLU A 87 -38.57 45.85 8.55
N ASP A 88 -39.62 46.44 7.96
CA ASP A 88 -40.67 45.71 7.27
C ASP A 88 -40.20 45.28 5.88
N ASP A 89 -39.64 46.22 5.12
CA ASP A 89 -39.16 46.00 3.76
C ASP A 89 -37.92 45.09 3.75
N ALA A 90 -37.01 45.26 4.71
CA ALA A 90 -35.84 44.39 4.84
C ALA A 90 -36.25 42.94 5.19
N MET A 91 -37.21 42.72 6.10
CA MET A 91 -37.70 41.37 6.39
C MET A 91 -38.39 40.73 5.17
N GLN A 92 -39.14 41.51 4.40
CA GLN A 92 -39.76 41.02 3.17
C GLN A 92 -38.68 40.62 2.14
N LEU A 93 -37.65 41.44 1.99
CA LEU A 93 -36.55 41.17 1.07
C LEU A 93 -35.76 39.92 1.47
N ILE A 94 -35.46 39.73 2.75
CA ILE A 94 -34.77 38.52 3.25
C ILE A 94 -35.59 37.25 2.91
N LYS A 95 -36.92 37.33 2.99
CA LYS A 95 -37.81 36.22 2.58
C LYS A 95 -37.78 35.97 1.07
N GLN A 96 -37.77 37.03 0.26
CA GLN A 96 -37.72 36.93 -1.21
C GLN A 96 -36.39 36.35 -1.70
N LEU A 97 -35.29 36.69 -1.03
CA LEU A 97 -33.97 36.09 -1.25
C LEU A 97 -33.88 34.63 -0.79
N LYS A 98 -34.97 34.06 -0.23
CA LYS A 98 -35.05 32.69 0.28
C LYS A 98 -33.91 32.36 1.24
N TYR A 99 -33.59 33.31 2.12
CA TYR A 99 -32.51 33.17 3.07
C TYR A 99 -32.71 31.91 3.95
N PRO A 100 -31.75 30.96 3.96
CA PRO A 100 -31.94 29.65 4.60
C PRO A 100 -32.24 29.70 6.10
N TYR A 101 -31.73 30.72 6.79
CA TYR A 101 -31.86 30.89 8.25
C TYR A 101 -32.86 31.98 8.64
N ILE A 102 -33.91 32.19 7.83
CA ILE A 102 -34.95 33.20 8.08
C ILE A 102 -35.59 33.10 9.48
N ASN A 103 -35.70 31.90 10.04
CA ASN A 103 -36.29 31.69 11.36
C ASN A 103 -35.43 32.23 12.52
N GLU A 104 -34.16 32.55 12.27
CA GLU A 104 -33.24 33.12 13.28
C GLU A 104 -33.29 34.65 13.32
N ILE A 105 -33.86 35.29 12.28
CA ILE A 105 -33.90 36.76 12.14
C ILE A 105 -35.32 37.30 12.28
N ASN A 106 -35.49 38.24 13.22
CA ASN A 106 -36.75 38.89 13.52
C ASN A 106 -36.64 40.40 13.30
N LYS A 107 -37.78 41.10 13.15
CA LYS A 107 -37.83 42.56 12.99
C LYS A 107 -37.04 43.32 14.06
N SER A 108 -37.09 42.85 15.32
CA SER A 108 -36.34 43.45 16.42
C SER A 108 -34.83 43.45 16.20
N HIS A 109 -34.27 42.43 15.54
CA HIS A 109 -32.85 42.36 15.21
C HIS A 109 -32.45 43.41 14.17
N LEU A 110 -33.37 43.84 13.30
CA LEU A 110 -33.15 44.87 12.29
C LEU A 110 -33.32 46.30 12.82
N VAL A 111 -33.96 46.45 13.99
CA VAL A 111 -34.13 47.75 14.66
C VAL A 111 -33.08 47.96 15.76
N THR A 112 -32.50 46.87 16.29
CA THR A 112 -31.52 46.91 17.38
C THR A 112 -30.19 46.28 16.96
N THR A 113 -29.12 47.07 16.93
CA THR A 113 -27.73 46.59 16.69
C THR A 113 -27.06 46.17 18.01
N SER A 114 -27.78 45.42 18.85
CA SER A 114 -27.27 44.98 20.15
C SER A 114 -26.19 43.89 20.00
N PRO A 115 -25.27 43.72 20.97
CA PRO A 115 -24.26 42.64 20.93
C PRO A 115 -24.83 41.22 20.82
N HIS A 116 -26.10 41.02 21.21
CA HIS A 116 -26.78 39.73 21.13
C HIS A 116 -27.50 39.51 19.80
N SER A 117 -28.01 40.57 19.15
CA SER A 117 -28.72 40.50 17.87
C SER A 117 -27.80 40.67 16.67
N TRP A 118 -26.72 41.45 16.82
CA TRP A 118 -25.78 41.77 15.75
C TRP A 118 -25.15 40.54 15.09
N PRO A 119 -24.69 39.50 15.82
CA PRO A 119 -24.08 38.34 15.18
C PRO A 119 -24.99 37.62 14.18
N VAL A 120 -26.31 37.62 14.42
CA VAL A 120 -27.30 37.02 13.51
C VAL A 120 -27.43 37.85 12.22
N VAL A 121 -27.48 39.17 12.37
CA VAL A 121 -27.61 40.12 11.24
C VAL A 121 -26.32 40.19 10.43
N LEU A 122 -25.16 40.26 11.10
CA LEU A 122 -23.84 40.22 10.49
C LEU A 122 -23.67 38.96 9.63
N SER A 123 -24.09 37.82 10.15
CA SER A 123 -24.02 36.56 9.43
C SER A 123 -24.95 36.53 8.20
N PHE A 124 -26.11 37.18 8.27
CA PHE A 124 -26.94 37.41 7.09
C PHE A 124 -26.25 38.30 6.05
N ILE A 125 -25.63 39.42 6.46
CA ILE A 125 -24.91 40.32 5.54
C ILE A 125 -23.73 39.61 4.89
N SER A 126 -22.95 38.83 5.65
CA SER A 126 -21.87 38.00 5.10
C SER A 126 -22.40 37.01 4.07
N TRP A 127 -23.50 36.31 4.37
CA TRP A 127 -24.13 35.40 3.41
C TRP A 127 -24.60 36.13 2.14
N LEU A 128 -25.16 37.33 2.29
CA LEU A 128 -25.60 38.15 1.17
C LEU A 128 -24.44 38.55 0.26
N ILE A 129 -23.28 38.89 0.84
CA ILE A 129 -22.03 39.15 0.12
C ILE A 129 -21.54 37.91 -0.63
N ASP A 130 -21.58 36.75 0.01
CA ASP A 130 -21.21 35.49 -0.65
C ASP A 130 -22.11 35.21 -1.86
N MET A 131 -23.40 35.54 -1.77
CA MET A 131 -24.32 35.45 -2.91
C MET A 131 -23.96 36.43 -4.02
N ILE A 132 -23.58 37.68 -3.70
CA ILE A 132 -23.14 38.66 -4.72
C ILE A 132 -21.89 38.14 -5.45
N ARG A 133 -20.90 37.68 -4.69
CA ARG A 133 -19.66 37.12 -5.24
C ARG A 133 -19.95 35.89 -6.10
N PHE A 134 -20.84 35.01 -5.66
CA PHE A 134 -21.25 33.84 -6.43
C PHE A 134 -21.90 34.22 -7.77
N VAL A 135 -22.84 35.18 -7.77
CA VAL A 135 -23.46 35.67 -9.01
C VAL A 135 -22.41 36.26 -9.96
N GLY A 136 -21.46 37.04 -9.44
CA GLY A 136 -20.36 37.58 -10.26
C GLY A 136 -19.48 36.50 -10.89
N VAL A 137 -19.26 35.37 -10.22
CA VAL A 137 -18.55 34.22 -10.80
C VAL A 137 -19.40 33.53 -11.87
N CYS A 138 -20.70 33.31 -11.62
CA CYS A 138 -21.59 32.70 -12.61
C CYS A 138 -21.72 33.53 -13.90
N GLU A 139 -21.79 34.87 -13.78
CA GLU A 139 -21.81 35.75 -14.96
C GLU A 139 -20.48 35.73 -15.73
N ALA A 140 -19.35 35.48 -15.05
CA ALA A 140 -18.03 35.39 -15.69
C ALA A 140 -17.79 34.05 -16.41
N GLU A 141 -18.48 32.98 -16.05
CA GLU A 141 -18.24 31.62 -16.58
C GLU A 141 -18.91 31.36 -17.94
N GLU A 142 -19.89 32.16 -18.38
CA GLU A 142 -20.60 31.95 -19.64
C GLU A 142 -20.61 33.19 -20.57
N ASP A 143 -19.43 33.66 -20.98
CA ASP A 143 -19.33 34.43 -22.24
C ASP A 143 -19.31 33.45 -23.43
N ASP A 144 -20.44 32.75 -23.61
CA ASP A 144 -20.63 31.94 -24.80
C ASP A 144 -20.84 32.87 -25.99
N VAL A 145 -19.76 33.02 -26.77
CA VAL A 145 -19.72 33.79 -28.02
C VAL A 145 -20.90 33.43 -28.92
N PHE A 146 -21.34 32.16 -28.93
CA PHE A 146 -22.49 31.73 -29.70
C PHE A 146 -23.78 32.36 -29.16
N VAL A 147 -24.03 32.27 -27.85
CA VAL A 147 -25.23 32.85 -27.21
C VAL A 147 -25.26 34.36 -27.40
N ARG A 148 -24.13 35.06 -27.18
CA ARG A 148 -24.03 36.50 -27.40
C ARG A 148 -24.32 36.90 -28.85
N CYS A 149 -23.77 36.17 -29.81
CA CYS A 149 -24.06 36.42 -31.22
C CYS A 149 -25.52 36.09 -31.54
N CYS A 150 -26.12 35.05 -30.94
CA CYS A 150 -27.53 34.71 -31.17
C CYS A 150 -28.45 35.82 -30.69
N PHE A 151 -28.17 36.41 -29.52
CA PHE A 151 -28.92 37.57 -29.02
C PHE A 151 -28.78 38.79 -29.92
N ASP A 152 -27.55 39.17 -30.31
CA ASP A 152 -27.32 40.30 -31.21
C ASP A 152 -27.94 40.07 -32.61
N GLY A 153 -27.80 38.86 -33.15
CA GLY A 153 -28.43 38.44 -34.40
C GLY A 153 -29.96 38.52 -34.34
N TYR A 154 -30.57 38.04 -33.24
CA TYR A 154 -32.01 38.13 -33.04
C TYR A 154 -32.49 39.59 -32.93
N LEU A 155 -31.79 40.45 -32.18
CA LEU A 155 -32.15 41.86 -32.07
C LEU A 155 -32.10 42.56 -33.43
N ARG A 156 -31.07 42.29 -34.24
CA ARG A 156 -30.93 42.88 -35.57
C ARG A 156 -31.87 42.29 -36.61
N PHE A 157 -32.22 41.02 -36.47
CA PHE A 157 -33.32 40.42 -37.23
C PHE A 157 -34.64 41.13 -36.95
N MET A 158 -34.93 41.45 -35.68
CA MET A 158 -36.11 42.24 -35.30
C MET A 158 -36.09 43.67 -35.87
N GLU A 159 -34.91 44.20 -36.21
CA GLU A 159 -34.71 45.48 -36.92
C GLU A 159 -34.76 45.33 -38.46
N GLY A 160 -34.93 44.11 -38.99
CA GLY A 160 -35.03 43.82 -40.43
C GLY A 160 -33.70 43.54 -41.13
N ILE A 161 -32.62 43.25 -40.39
CA ILE A 161 -31.29 42.96 -40.92
C ILE A 161 -31.04 41.44 -40.89
N ASP A 162 -31.05 40.79 -42.06
CA ASP A 162 -31.10 39.32 -42.16
C ASP A 162 -29.71 38.63 -42.15
N ASN A 163 -28.61 39.35 -42.47
CA ASN A 163 -27.27 38.75 -42.69
C ASN A 163 -26.23 39.01 -41.58
N HIS A 164 -26.57 39.75 -40.52
CA HIS A 164 -25.56 40.20 -39.55
C HIS A 164 -24.99 39.07 -38.66
N PHE A 165 -25.80 38.05 -38.41
CA PHE A 165 -25.46 36.96 -37.48
C PHE A 165 -24.29 36.12 -37.97
N GLU A 166 -24.32 35.69 -39.23
CA GLU A 166 -23.31 34.80 -39.81
C GLU A 166 -21.95 35.49 -39.96
N ASP A 167 -21.94 36.73 -40.43
CA ASP A 167 -20.72 37.54 -40.60
C ASP A 167 -20.03 37.80 -39.25
N THR A 168 -20.81 38.21 -38.24
CA THR A 168 -20.29 38.53 -36.92
C THR A 168 -19.76 37.29 -36.21
N LEU A 169 -20.49 36.17 -36.27
CA LEU A 169 -20.07 34.91 -35.65
C LEU A 169 -18.78 34.39 -36.28
N SER A 170 -18.71 34.39 -37.61
CA SER A 170 -17.53 33.94 -38.36
C SER A 170 -16.29 34.76 -38.04
N GLU A 171 -16.42 36.09 -37.98
CA GLU A 171 -15.32 36.99 -37.64
C GLU A 171 -14.83 36.81 -36.19
N GLN A 172 -15.74 36.60 -35.24
CA GLN A 172 -15.40 36.36 -33.84
C GLN A 172 -14.67 35.02 -33.65
N PHE A 173 -15.14 33.96 -34.30
CA PHE A 173 -14.45 32.66 -34.30
C PHE A 173 -13.07 32.76 -34.95
N ARG A 174 -12.95 33.47 -36.07
CA ARG A 174 -11.67 33.70 -36.75
C ARG A 174 -10.67 34.39 -35.83
N LYS A 175 -11.05 35.48 -35.16
CA LYS A 175 -10.19 36.19 -34.19
C LYS A 175 -9.77 35.30 -33.01
N LYS A 176 -10.72 34.54 -32.44
CA LYS A 176 -10.45 33.62 -31.33
C LYS A 176 -9.48 32.53 -31.76
N HIS A 177 -9.68 31.95 -32.94
CA HIS A 177 -8.82 30.94 -33.51
C HIS A 177 -7.41 31.48 -33.79
N GLU A 178 -7.29 32.67 -34.37
CA GLU A 178 -6.00 33.32 -34.64
C GLU A 178 -5.23 33.62 -33.34
N THR A 179 -5.94 34.10 -32.31
CA THR A 179 -5.35 34.30 -30.98
C THR A 179 -4.84 33.00 -30.39
N LYS A 180 -5.63 31.91 -30.51
CA LYS A 180 -5.24 30.59 -30.01
C LYS A 180 -4.06 29.98 -30.76
N ILE A 181 -4.00 30.16 -32.08
CA ILE A 181 -2.84 29.77 -32.88
C ILE A 181 -1.60 30.52 -32.39
N ARG A 182 -1.67 31.85 -32.27
CA ARG A 182 -0.54 32.67 -31.82
C ARG A 182 -0.06 32.29 -30.41
N GLU A 183 -1.00 32.03 -29.50
CA GLU A 183 -0.69 31.50 -28.18
C GLU A 183 0.01 30.12 -28.26
N TYR A 184 -0.45 29.24 -29.14
CA TYR A 184 0.15 27.91 -29.33
C TYR A 184 1.57 28.01 -29.89
N GLU A 185 1.77 28.82 -30.92
CA GLU A 185 3.09 29.09 -31.53
C GLU A 185 4.06 29.66 -30.50
N SER A 186 3.66 30.68 -29.73
CA SER A 186 4.47 31.25 -28.66
C SER A 186 4.85 30.23 -27.59
N ARG A 187 3.92 29.34 -27.21
CA ARG A 187 4.21 28.23 -26.29
C ARG A 187 5.17 27.22 -26.89
N MET A 188 5.06 26.94 -28.19
CA MET A 188 5.94 26.01 -28.91
C MET A 188 7.37 26.56 -28.97
N ASP A 189 7.52 27.84 -29.31
CA ASP A 189 8.82 28.53 -29.31
C ASP A 189 9.44 28.55 -27.90
N ARG A 190 8.63 28.85 -26.88
CA ARG A 190 9.09 28.82 -25.49
C ARG A 190 9.54 27.43 -25.05
N LYS A 191 8.81 26.39 -25.45
CA LYS A 191 9.19 25.00 -25.19
C LYS A 191 10.54 24.68 -25.82
N LYS A 192 10.71 25.00 -27.10
CA LYS A 192 11.97 24.77 -27.83
C LYS A 192 13.16 25.50 -27.19
N GLU A 193 12.95 26.74 -26.77
CA GLU A 193 13.96 27.51 -26.04
C GLU A 193 14.35 26.85 -24.71
N LEU A 194 13.37 26.37 -23.94
CA LEU A 194 13.64 25.67 -22.68
C LEU A 194 14.36 24.34 -22.91
N GLU A 195 14.00 23.59 -23.95
CA GLU A 195 14.69 22.35 -24.32
C GLU A 195 16.15 22.61 -24.72
N ASN A 196 16.42 23.67 -25.48
CA ASN A 196 17.79 24.07 -25.82
C ASN A 196 18.59 24.43 -24.57
N ARG A 197 18.02 25.24 -23.67
CA ARG A 197 18.66 25.62 -22.41
C ARG A 197 18.92 24.43 -21.49
N LEU A 198 18.00 23.45 -21.48
CA LEU A 198 18.19 22.21 -20.73
C LEU A 198 19.37 21.43 -21.30
N ASN A 199 19.42 21.24 -22.62
CA ASN A 199 20.53 20.54 -23.28
C ASN A 199 21.87 21.24 -23.02
N GLU A 200 21.93 22.57 -23.14
CA GLU A 200 23.14 23.33 -22.80
C GLU A 200 23.55 23.13 -21.35
N TRP A 201 22.59 23.19 -20.42
CA TRP A 201 22.85 22.98 -19.00
C TRP A 201 23.35 21.57 -18.71
N GLU A 202 22.79 20.55 -19.36
CA GLU A 202 23.26 19.17 -19.25
C GLU A 202 24.68 18.96 -19.80
N MET A 203 25.03 19.69 -20.86
CA MET A 203 26.36 19.64 -21.48
C MET A 203 27.42 20.45 -20.74
N LYS A 204 27.03 21.33 -19.80
CA LYS A 204 27.99 22.01 -18.92
C LYS A 204 28.83 20.96 -18.20
N GLY A 205 30.15 21.14 -18.25
CA GLY A 205 31.13 20.13 -17.83
C GLY A 205 30.89 19.57 -16.42
N GLU A 206 30.47 20.41 -15.46
CA GLU A 206 30.14 19.98 -14.10
C GLU A 206 28.96 19.01 -14.05
N ASN A 207 27.88 19.29 -14.78
CA ASN A 207 26.69 18.44 -14.83
C ASN A 207 26.94 17.15 -15.60
N ALA A 208 27.66 17.24 -16.72
CA ALA A 208 28.09 16.06 -17.47
C ALA A 208 29.00 15.15 -16.63
N ALA A 209 29.92 15.74 -15.85
CA ALA A 209 30.77 15.00 -14.91
C ALA A 209 29.97 14.37 -13.77
N LEU A 210 29.00 15.10 -13.20
CA LEU A 210 28.10 14.55 -12.18
C LEU A 210 27.25 13.39 -12.72
N LYS A 211 26.71 13.49 -13.95
CA LYS A 211 25.99 12.38 -14.60
C LYS A 211 26.85 11.14 -14.74
N ARG A 212 28.09 11.29 -15.24
CA ARG A 212 29.05 10.17 -15.30
C ARG A 212 29.34 9.61 -13.92
N LYS A 213 29.50 10.47 -12.91
CA LYS A 213 29.78 10.00 -11.55
C LYS A 213 28.61 9.21 -10.95
N ILE A 214 27.38 9.62 -11.26
CA ILE A 214 26.17 8.87 -10.87
C ILE A 214 26.19 7.49 -11.54
N GLU A 215 26.45 7.41 -12.84
CA GLU A 215 26.52 6.14 -13.58
C GLU A 215 27.61 5.21 -13.02
N GLU A 216 28.81 5.73 -12.75
CA GLU A 216 29.89 4.98 -12.09
C GLU A 216 29.45 4.44 -10.71
N LEU A 217 28.81 5.27 -9.88
CA LEU A 217 28.36 4.86 -8.55
C LEU A 217 27.22 3.83 -8.60
N GLU A 218 26.37 3.88 -9.63
CA GLU A 218 25.32 2.89 -9.86
C GLU A 218 25.91 1.53 -10.24
N ASP A 219 26.95 1.52 -11.08
CA ASP A 219 27.69 0.31 -11.44
C ASP A 219 28.46 -0.26 -10.24
N ASP A 220 29.15 0.60 -9.47
CA ASP A 220 29.82 0.20 -8.23
C ASP A 220 28.83 -0.40 -7.23
N LYS A 221 27.67 0.23 -7.04
CA LYS A 221 26.59 -0.28 -6.19
C LYS A 221 26.14 -1.67 -6.65
N LYS A 222 25.95 -1.87 -7.95
CA LYS A 222 25.54 -3.16 -8.51
C LYS A 222 26.60 -4.24 -8.26
N SER A 223 27.88 -3.92 -8.45
CA SER A 223 29.00 -4.81 -8.17
C SER A 223 29.06 -5.22 -6.69
N ILE A 224 28.93 -4.24 -5.78
CA ILE A 224 28.91 -4.48 -4.33
C ILE A 224 27.72 -5.37 -3.94
N MET A 225 26.54 -5.13 -4.49
CA MET A 225 25.37 -5.97 -4.21
C MET A 225 25.56 -7.42 -4.67
N GLU A 226 26.17 -7.64 -5.83
CA GLU A 226 26.49 -9.00 -6.28
C GLU A 226 27.53 -9.66 -5.36
N GLY A 227 28.56 -8.91 -4.95
CA GLY A 227 29.53 -9.36 -3.94
C GLY A 227 28.87 -9.75 -2.61
N PHE A 228 27.94 -8.92 -2.12
CA PHE A 228 27.18 -9.19 -0.90
C PHE A 228 26.35 -10.46 -1.02
N LYS A 229 25.67 -10.67 -2.16
CA LYS A 229 24.90 -11.88 -2.44
C LYS A 229 25.77 -13.13 -2.42
N GLN A 230 26.96 -13.07 -3.02
CA GLN A 230 27.91 -14.20 -2.97
C GLN A 230 28.40 -14.49 -1.55
N LEU A 231 28.65 -13.45 -0.75
CA LEU A 231 29.04 -13.61 0.65
C LEU A 231 27.91 -14.21 1.49
N GLU A 232 26.66 -13.80 1.27
CA GLU A 232 25.48 -14.37 1.95
C GLU A 232 25.33 -15.86 1.63
N MET A 233 25.52 -16.26 0.37
CA MET A 233 25.52 -17.66 -0.04
C MET A 233 26.63 -18.47 0.64
N LYS A 234 27.84 -17.91 0.75
CA LYS A 234 28.97 -18.55 1.45
C LYS A 234 28.67 -18.68 2.95
N LYS A 235 28.14 -17.64 3.58
CA LYS A 235 27.73 -17.64 4.99
C LYS A 235 26.71 -18.72 5.28
N ASP A 236 25.66 -18.85 4.46
CA ASP A 236 24.65 -19.91 4.60
C ASP A 236 25.27 -21.31 4.46
N LYS A 237 26.16 -21.51 3.48
CA LYS A 237 26.90 -22.77 3.30
C LYS A 237 27.74 -23.12 4.53
N TYR A 238 28.50 -22.17 5.07
CA TYR A 238 29.31 -22.40 6.26
C TYR A 238 28.45 -22.64 7.50
N CYS A 239 27.34 -21.91 7.69
CA CYS A 239 26.39 -22.17 8.77
C CYS A 239 25.86 -23.60 8.75
N LYS A 240 25.40 -24.07 7.59
CA LYS A 240 24.92 -25.46 7.40
C LYS A 240 26.02 -26.48 7.69
N MET A 241 27.27 -26.18 7.33
CA MET A 241 28.39 -27.08 7.58
C MET A 241 28.77 -27.11 9.07
N THR A 242 28.81 -25.96 9.73
CA THR A 242 29.02 -25.85 11.18
C THR A 242 27.91 -26.57 11.94
N GLN A 243 26.66 -26.47 11.50
CA GLN A 243 25.54 -27.18 12.11
C GLN A 243 25.72 -28.69 12.01
N ARG A 244 26.05 -29.22 10.82
CA ARG A 244 26.34 -30.65 10.63
C ARG A 244 27.47 -31.15 11.53
N TYR A 245 28.58 -30.41 11.61
CA TYR A 245 29.68 -30.81 12.51
C TYR A 245 29.29 -30.74 13.98
N LYS A 246 28.43 -29.80 14.40
CA LYS A 246 27.89 -29.78 15.77
C LYS A 246 27.02 -30.99 16.06
N GLU A 247 26.17 -31.40 15.11
CA GLU A 247 25.33 -32.60 15.21
C GLU A 247 26.22 -33.86 15.32
N GLU A 248 27.20 -33.99 14.43
CA GLU A 248 28.15 -35.13 14.44
C GLU A 248 28.98 -35.20 15.74
N ILE A 249 29.46 -34.06 16.25
CA ILE A 249 30.13 -33.99 17.57
C ILE A 249 29.17 -34.43 18.69
N GLY A 250 27.89 -34.04 18.63
CA GLY A 250 26.87 -34.44 19.60
C GLY A 250 26.58 -35.94 19.58
N GLU A 251 26.47 -36.53 18.39
CA GLU A 251 26.30 -37.98 18.20
C GLU A 251 27.51 -38.76 18.71
N LEU A 252 28.72 -38.35 18.33
CA LEU A 252 29.97 -38.96 18.81
C LEU A 252 30.10 -38.84 20.34
N GLY A 253 29.76 -37.68 20.91
CA GLY A 253 29.77 -37.46 22.35
C GLY A 253 28.78 -38.36 23.09
N SER A 254 27.57 -38.53 22.54
CA SER A 254 26.56 -39.44 23.09
C SER A 254 26.99 -40.90 22.99
N GLY A 255 27.58 -41.30 21.86
CA GLY A 255 28.15 -42.63 21.66
C GLY A 255 29.31 -42.93 22.61
N MET A 256 30.21 -41.97 22.82
CA MET A 256 31.27 -42.08 23.83
C MET A 256 30.69 -42.25 25.24
N GLY A 257 29.63 -41.51 25.59
CA GLY A 257 28.91 -41.66 26.86
C GLY A 257 28.34 -43.07 27.04
N ALA A 258 27.63 -43.59 26.04
CA ALA A 258 27.05 -44.94 26.08
C ALA A 258 28.12 -46.03 26.22
N LEU A 259 29.23 -45.93 25.48
CA LEU A 259 30.36 -46.87 25.60
C LEU A 259 31.04 -46.77 26.96
N GLN A 260 31.13 -45.57 27.53
CA GLN A 260 31.67 -45.35 28.85
C GLN A 260 30.80 -45.99 29.93
N ASP A 261 29.47 -45.84 29.82
CA ASP A 261 28.50 -46.44 30.74
C ASP A 261 28.53 -47.96 30.65
N GLU A 262 28.55 -48.53 29.44
CA GLU A 262 28.67 -49.97 29.26
C GLU A 262 30.01 -50.50 29.79
N ARG A 263 31.11 -49.76 29.58
CA ARG A 263 32.41 -50.08 30.19
C ARG A 263 32.33 -50.08 31.72
N ASN A 264 31.64 -49.11 32.33
CA ASN A 264 31.48 -49.03 33.77
C ASN A 264 30.62 -50.18 34.30
N ARG A 265 29.53 -50.50 33.61
CA ARG A 265 28.66 -51.63 33.91
C ARG A 265 29.40 -52.97 33.82
N LEU A 266 30.20 -53.17 32.78
CA LEU A 266 31.04 -54.37 32.64
C LEU A 266 32.09 -54.45 33.75
N LYS A 267 32.74 -53.34 34.10
CA LYS A 267 33.66 -53.29 35.26
C LYS A 267 32.97 -53.66 36.56
N GLU A 268 31.76 -53.15 36.80
CA GLU A 268 30.98 -53.49 37.98
C GLU A 268 30.55 -54.97 37.99
N ASN A 269 30.11 -55.50 36.85
CA ASN A 269 29.77 -56.91 36.70
C ASN A 269 30.98 -57.82 36.92
N ILE A 270 32.16 -57.46 36.41
CA ILE A 270 33.42 -58.17 36.67
C ILE A 270 33.76 -58.10 38.17
N GLY A 271 33.56 -56.94 38.82
CA GLY A 271 33.76 -56.82 40.27
C GLY A 271 32.82 -57.68 41.11
N LYS A 272 31.58 -57.91 40.64
CA LYS A 272 30.60 -58.82 41.27
C LYS A 272 30.92 -60.29 41.03
N GLN A 273 31.56 -60.62 39.91
CA GLN A 273 32.07 -61.96 39.64
C GLN A 273 33.30 -62.22 40.52
N LYS A 274 33.12 -62.91 41.65
CA LYS A 274 34.22 -63.46 42.45
C LYS A 274 34.89 -64.64 41.73
N ILE A 275 35.45 -64.42 40.54
CA ILE A 275 36.38 -65.36 39.94
C ILE A 275 37.72 -65.11 40.63
N ASN A 276 38.01 -65.95 41.63
CA ASN A 276 39.32 -66.01 42.25
C ASN A 276 40.38 -66.25 41.15
N VAL A 277 41.47 -65.48 41.13
CA VAL A 277 42.57 -65.61 40.14
C VAL A 277 43.11 -67.04 40.12
N ASP A 278 43.05 -67.74 41.25
CA ASP A 278 43.43 -69.15 41.36
C ASP A 278 42.43 -70.07 40.64
N SER A 279 41.13 -69.77 40.69
CA SER A 279 40.10 -70.51 39.96
C SER A 279 40.21 -70.30 38.45
N TYR A 280 40.58 -69.10 37.97
CA TYR A 280 40.85 -68.86 36.56
C TYR A 280 42.07 -69.65 36.06
N LYS A 281 43.15 -69.69 36.85
CA LYS A 281 44.33 -70.50 36.56
C LYS A 281 44.00 -72.00 36.55
N GLU A 282 43.23 -72.49 37.52
CA GLU A 282 42.74 -73.87 37.55
C GLU A 282 41.89 -74.20 36.34
N MET A 283 40.97 -73.32 35.96
CA MET A 283 40.07 -73.53 34.81
C MET A 283 40.85 -73.55 33.49
N ASN A 284 41.87 -72.71 33.35
CA ASN A 284 42.74 -72.69 32.18
C ASN A 284 43.69 -73.89 32.15
N ALA A 285 44.17 -74.35 33.30
CA ALA A 285 44.91 -75.60 33.43
C ALA A 285 44.03 -76.81 33.04
N ARG A 286 42.78 -76.85 33.51
CA ARG A 286 41.79 -77.87 33.13
C ARG A 286 41.46 -77.85 31.65
N LYS A 287 41.33 -76.66 31.04
CA LYS A 287 41.13 -76.49 29.60
C LYS A 287 42.32 -77.06 28.81
N ASN A 288 43.54 -76.76 29.23
CA ASN A 288 44.75 -77.27 28.57
C ASN A 288 44.89 -78.79 28.75
N GLU A 289 44.51 -79.34 29.89
CA GLU A 289 44.50 -80.79 30.13
C GLU A 289 43.44 -81.49 29.25
N LEU A 290 42.23 -80.93 29.16
CA LEU A 290 41.18 -81.44 28.26
C LEU A 290 41.60 -81.36 26.79
N LEU A 291 42.32 -80.31 26.38
CA LEU A 291 42.88 -80.21 25.02
C LEU A 291 43.92 -81.32 24.76
N LYS A 292 44.80 -81.61 25.73
CA LYS A 292 45.75 -82.74 25.62
C LYS A 292 45.05 -84.08 25.55
N GLN A 293 43.98 -84.29 26.33
CA GLN A 293 43.18 -85.52 26.25
C GLN A 293 42.48 -85.64 24.90
N LEU A 294 41.96 -84.54 24.35
CA LEU A 294 41.38 -84.52 23.00
C LEU A 294 42.42 -84.88 21.93
N GLU A 295 43.65 -84.35 22.05
CA GLU A 295 44.75 -84.68 21.15
C GLU A 295 45.22 -86.14 21.27
N ARG A 296 45.12 -86.77 22.45
CA ARG A 296 45.41 -88.21 22.62
C ARG A 296 44.31 -89.10 22.03
N ILE A 297 43.04 -88.74 22.21
CA ILE A 297 41.90 -89.54 21.74
C ILE A 297 41.75 -89.44 20.20
N LYS A 298 42.13 -88.32 19.58
CA LYS A 298 42.08 -88.14 18.12
C LYS A 298 42.80 -89.25 17.31
N PRO A 299 44.08 -89.57 17.54
CA PRO A 299 44.78 -90.62 16.81
C PRO A 299 44.25 -92.03 17.14
N GLU A 300 43.74 -92.26 18.36
CA GLU A 300 43.07 -93.53 18.69
C GLU A 300 41.77 -93.71 17.92
N LYS A 301 40.96 -92.65 17.81
CA LYS A 301 39.77 -92.61 16.96
C LYS A 301 40.14 -92.89 15.50
N GLU A 302 41.19 -92.25 14.98
CA GLU A 302 41.64 -92.44 13.59
C GLU A 302 42.11 -93.88 13.33
N LYS A 303 42.90 -94.47 14.25
CA LYS A 303 43.28 -95.89 14.20
C LYS A 303 42.07 -96.81 14.20
N CYS A 304 41.06 -96.53 15.04
CA CYS A 304 39.82 -97.30 15.09
C CYS A 304 39.03 -97.18 13.78
N PHE A 305 38.99 -96.00 13.16
CA PHE A 305 38.40 -95.79 11.84
C PHE A 305 39.12 -96.57 10.73
N VAL A 306 40.46 -96.59 10.73
CA VAL A 306 41.24 -97.39 9.78
C VAL A 306 40.95 -98.88 9.96
N MET A 307 40.97 -99.39 11.20
CA MET A 307 40.62 -100.78 11.52
C MET A 307 39.20 -101.15 11.07
N LEU A 308 38.22 -100.26 11.29
CA LEU A 308 36.85 -100.44 10.80
C LEU A 308 36.78 -100.46 9.27
N SER A 309 37.57 -99.63 8.59
CA SER A 309 37.65 -99.61 7.13
C SER A 309 38.25 -100.90 6.57
N GLU A 310 39.26 -101.47 7.24
CA GLU A 310 39.89 -102.74 6.87
C GLU A 310 38.96 -103.92 7.12
N LYS A 311 38.25 -103.93 8.26
CA LYS A 311 37.17 -104.89 8.55
C LYS A 311 36.04 -104.80 7.54
N ARG A 312 35.64 -103.59 7.11
CA ARG A 312 34.65 -103.42 6.03
C ARG A 312 35.16 -103.96 4.69
N ARG A 313 36.43 -103.70 4.34
CA ARG A 313 37.05 -104.24 3.12
C ARG A 313 37.16 -105.76 3.16
N SER A 314 37.49 -106.37 4.31
CA SER A 314 37.54 -107.82 4.46
C SER A 314 36.15 -108.45 4.38
N TRP A 315 35.15 -107.85 5.01
CA TRP A 315 33.74 -108.23 4.83
C TRP A 315 33.29 -108.14 3.37
N ALA A 316 33.60 -107.05 2.67
CA ALA A 316 33.26 -106.89 1.25
C ALA A 316 34.02 -107.88 0.32
N ARG A 317 35.17 -108.40 0.74
CA ARG A 317 35.89 -109.48 0.03
C ARG A 317 35.25 -110.85 0.30
N LEU A 318 34.82 -111.12 1.53
CA LEU A 318 34.06 -112.33 1.89
C LEU A 318 32.72 -112.36 1.18
N GLU A 319 32.00 -111.24 1.13
CA GLU A 319 30.72 -111.12 0.43
C GLU A 319 30.85 -111.37 -1.07
N ARG A 320 31.94 -110.88 -1.70
CA ARG A 320 32.26 -111.20 -3.11
C ARG A 320 32.61 -112.68 -3.32
N ARG A 321 33.33 -113.32 -2.39
CA ARG A 321 33.59 -114.77 -2.46
C ARG A 321 32.31 -115.59 -2.33
N LEU A 322 31.41 -115.22 -1.43
CA LEU A 322 30.09 -115.87 -1.26
C LEU A 322 29.21 -115.71 -2.51
N ARG A 323 29.22 -114.52 -3.14
CA ARG A 323 28.52 -114.30 -4.42
C ARG A 323 29.13 -115.12 -5.57
N SER A 324 30.47 -115.22 -5.65
CA SER A 324 31.14 -116.03 -6.68
C SER A 324 30.97 -117.54 -6.51
N THR A 325 30.75 -118.03 -5.29
CA THR A 325 30.44 -119.45 -5.04
C THR A 325 28.96 -119.77 -5.26
N CYS A 326 28.04 -118.80 -5.15
CA CYS A 326 26.64 -119.02 -5.51
C CYS A 326 26.40 -119.05 -7.03
N THR A 327 27.21 -118.35 -7.84
CA THR A 327 27.11 -118.43 -9.32
C THR A 327 27.64 -119.74 -9.95
N ILE A 328 28.08 -120.71 -9.14
CA ILE A 328 28.51 -122.06 -9.60
C ILE A 328 27.47 -123.14 -9.22
N LEU A 329 26.37 -122.79 -8.54
CA LEU A 329 25.34 -123.74 -8.10
C LEU A 329 23.90 -123.42 -8.57
N ASP A 330 23.73 -122.57 -9.58
CA ASP A 330 22.47 -122.44 -10.32
C ASP A 330 22.62 -123.12 -11.69
N VAL A 331 22.33 -124.42 -11.70
CA VAL A 331 21.88 -125.22 -12.86
C VAL A 331 20.37 -125.08 -12.98
#